data_AF-A0A1Q8QBY9-F1
#
_entry.id   AF-A0A1Q8QBY9-F1
#
_cell.length_a   1.000
_cell.length_b   1.000
_cell.length_c   1.000
_cell.angle_alpha   90.00
_cell.angle_beta   90.00
_cell.angle_gamma   90.00
#
_symmetry.space_group_name_H-M   'P 1'
#
loop_
_entity.id
_entity.type
_entity.pdbx_description
1 polymer ?
#
loop_
_entity_poly.entity_id
_entity_poly.type
_entity_poly.pdbx_seq_one_letter_code
_entity_poly.pdbx_strand_id
1 'polypeptide(L)'
;MVIVFALGLGLGWIGASQRAMVESRARDSAGFEAMRKRVDDEYIRRLDLDSQQRQVFVSAWSDAHQEFDQVMGHMRPVLDGVLQRIDERVRPMLSPRQLAVYDRLEGERRAQLPPRPVGNDN
;
A
#
# COMPACT_ATOMS: atom_id res chain seq x y z
N MET A 1 -8.03 9.97 33.03
CA MET A 1 -9.09 9.01 32.62
C MET A 1 -9.81 9.53 31.38
N VAL A 2 -9.35 9.19 30.17
CA VAL A 2 -10.09 9.44 28.90
C VAL A 2 -9.86 8.32 27.84
N ILE A 3 -8.92 7.39 28.04
CA ILE A 3 -8.47 6.49 26.94
C ILE A 3 -9.32 5.21 26.77
N VAL A 4 -10.24 4.91 27.70
CA VAL A 4 -10.97 3.63 27.67
C VAL A 4 -12.25 3.66 26.82
N PHE A 5 -12.75 4.83 26.42
CA PHE A 5 -14.09 4.91 25.80
C PHE A 5 -14.15 4.73 24.28
N ALA A 6 -13.01 4.71 23.57
CA ALA A 6 -13.01 4.54 22.11
C ALA A 6 -13.07 3.07 21.65
N LEU A 7 -12.93 2.10 22.56
CA LEU A 7 -12.78 0.67 22.21
C LEU A 7 -14.11 -0.10 22.11
N GLY A 8 -15.26 0.55 22.33
CA GLY A 8 -16.55 -0.12 22.47
C GLY A 8 -17.43 -0.24 21.21
N LEU A 9 -17.15 0.49 20.12
CA LEU A 9 -18.11 0.62 19.00
C LEU A 9 -17.73 -0.10 17.70
N GLY A 10 -16.61 -0.84 17.66
CA GLY A 10 -16.13 -1.48 16.43
C GLY A 10 -16.49 -2.95 16.24
N LEU A 11 -17.23 -3.57 17.17
CA LEU A 11 -17.39 -5.03 17.24
C LEU A 11 -18.47 -5.60 16.29
N GLY A 12 -19.22 -4.76 15.57
CA GLY A 12 -20.29 -5.18 14.64
C GLY A 12 -19.88 -5.39 13.18
N TRP A 13 -18.65 -5.04 12.76
CA TRP A 13 -18.28 -4.92 11.33
C TRP A 13 -17.45 -6.10 10.76
N ILE A 14 -17.20 -7.15 11.54
CA ILE A 14 -16.00 -7.98 11.37
C ILE A 14 -16.14 -9.06 10.27
N GLY A 15 -17.35 -9.52 9.92
CA GLY A 15 -17.56 -10.48 8.82
C GLY A 15 -17.57 -9.86 7.41
N ALA A 16 -17.88 -8.56 7.29
CA ALA A 16 -17.86 -7.84 6.01
C ALA A 16 -16.44 -7.37 5.61
N SER A 17 -15.48 -7.44 6.53
CA SER A 17 -14.15 -6.82 6.41
C SER A 17 -13.24 -7.44 5.36
N GLN A 18 -13.30 -8.76 5.11
CA GLN A 18 -12.45 -9.38 4.08
C GLN A 18 -12.90 -9.02 2.67
N ARG A 19 -14.22 -9.02 2.39
CA ARG A 19 -14.75 -8.52 1.11
C ARG A 19 -14.54 -7.02 0.98
N ALA A 20 -14.80 -6.26 2.04
CA ALA A 20 -14.56 -4.81 2.06
C ALA A 20 -13.09 -4.44 1.91
N MET A 21 -12.12 -5.29 2.29
CA MET A 21 -10.68 -5.05 2.07
C MET A 21 -10.23 -5.33 0.64
N VAL A 22 -10.76 -6.35 -0.02
CA VAL A 22 -10.51 -6.57 -1.46
C VAL A 22 -11.17 -5.46 -2.27
N GLU A 23 -12.39 -5.10 -1.89
CA GLU A 23 -13.14 -4.00 -2.50
C GLU A 23 -12.51 -2.63 -2.18
N SER A 24 -11.91 -2.45 -0.99
CA SER A 24 -11.12 -1.25 -0.68
C SER A 24 -9.81 -1.23 -1.44
N ARG A 25 -9.10 -2.36 -1.59
CA ARG A 25 -7.87 -2.42 -2.39
C ARG A 25 -8.14 -2.07 -3.85
N ALA A 26 -9.23 -2.58 -4.43
CA ALA A 26 -9.68 -2.24 -5.76
C ALA A 26 -10.14 -0.76 -5.86
N ARG A 27 -10.79 -0.24 -4.83
CA ARG A 27 -11.24 1.15 -4.76
C ARG A 27 -10.10 2.14 -4.51
N ASP A 28 -9.08 1.73 -3.78
CA ASP A 28 -7.87 2.50 -3.46
C ASP A 28 -6.91 2.47 -4.65
N SER A 29 -6.76 1.33 -5.33
CA SER A 29 -6.04 1.27 -6.61
C SER A 29 -6.74 2.10 -7.68
N ALA A 30 -8.08 2.01 -7.78
CA ALA A 30 -8.86 2.86 -8.65
C ALA A 30 -8.79 4.35 -8.24
N GLY A 31 -8.69 4.63 -6.93
CA GLY A 31 -8.54 5.98 -6.39
C GLY A 31 -7.16 6.58 -6.69
N PHE A 32 -6.11 5.77 -6.61
CA PHE A 32 -4.75 6.16 -6.97
C PHE A 32 -4.63 6.37 -8.48
N GLU A 33 -5.21 5.48 -9.28
CA GLU A 33 -5.25 5.62 -10.74
C GLU A 33 -6.06 6.86 -11.17
N ALA A 34 -7.19 7.14 -10.48
CA ALA A 34 -7.97 8.35 -10.72
C ALA A 34 -7.22 9.64 -10.30
N MET A 35 -6.48 9.60 -9.18
CA MET A 35 -5.64 10.71 -8.73
C MET A 35 -4.50 10.95 -9.73
N ARG A 36 -3.84 9.88 -10.20
CA ARG A 36 -2.79 9.94 -11.21
C ARG A 36 -3.31 10.56 -12.50
N LYS A 37 -4.43 10.06 -13.02
CA LYS A 37 -5.06 10.60 -14.23
C LYS A 37 -5.38 12.08 -14.08
N ARG A 38 -5.87 12.52 -12.91
CA ARG A 38 -6.12 13.93 -12.62
C ARG A 38 -4.83 14.76 -12.66
N VAL A 39 -3.74 14.24 -12.11
CA VAL A 39 -2.42 14.90 -12.13
C VAL A 39 -1.90 15.01 -13.57
N ASP A 40 -1.94 13.92 -14.33
CA ASP A 40 -1.52 13.91 -15.74
C ASP A 40 -2.34 14.89 -16.58
N ASP A 41 -3.66 14.89 -16.41
CA ASP A 41 -4.57 15.82 -17.10
C ASP A 41 -4.32 17.29 -16.69
N GLU A 42 -3.85 17.55 -15.46
CA GLU A 42 -3.41 18.88 -15.03
C GLU A 42 -2.13 19.30 -15.73
N TYR A 43 -1.12 18.43 -15.82
CA TYR A 43 0.13 18.70 -16.53
C TYR A 43 -0.11 18.95 -18.02
N ILE A 44 -0.90 18.09 -18.67
CA ILE A 44 -1.24 18.23 -20.09
C ILE A 44 -1.93 19.57 -20.34
N ARG A 45 -2.88 19.97 -19.48
CA ARG A 45 -3.59 21.24 -19.61
C ARG A 45 -2.68 22.45 -19.37
N ARG A 46 -1.86 22.43 -18.31
CA ARG A 46 -1.03 23.58 -17.93
C ARG A 46 0.14 23.81 -18.88
N LEU A 47 0.67 22.73 -19.46
CA LEU A 47 1.78 22.79 -20.41
C LEU A 47 1.29 22.98 -21.85
N ASP A 48 -0.04 22.98 -22.07
CA ASP A 48 -0.68 23.11 -23.38
C ASP A 48 -0.09 22.14 -24.41
N LEU A 49 0.04 20.87 -24.00
CA LEU A 49 0.69 19.85 -24.83
C LEU A 49 -0.17 19.51 -26.05
N ASP A 50 0.47 19.50 -27.23
CA ASP A 50 -0.16 18.98 -28.43
C ASP A 50 -0.34 17.45 -28.38
N SER A 51 -1.00 16.89 -29.39
CA SER A 51 -1.31 15.45 -29.42
C SER A 51 -0.07 14.56 -29.41
N GLN A 52 1.01 14.96 -30.08
CA GLN A 52 2.26 14.20 -30.14
C GLN A 52 3.01 14.30 -28.81
N GLN A 53 3.09 15.49 -28.23
CA GLN A 53 3.71 15.74 -26.93
C GLN A 53 2.97 15.03 -25.79
N ARG A 54 1.64 15.01 -25.84
CA ARG A 54 0.82 14.25 -24.87
C ARG A 54 1.12 12.76 -24.92
N GLN A 55 1.26 12.20 -26.12
CA GLN A 55 1.58 10.78 -26.28
C GLN A 55 2.95 10.45 -25.66
N VAL A 56 3.95 11.30 -25.90
CA VAL A 56 5.29 11.15 -25.31
C VAL A 56 5.23 11.28 -23.78
N PHE A 57 4.50 12.27 -23.26
CA PHE A 57 4.36 12.49 -21.82
C PHE A 57 3.74 11.29 -21.10
N VAL A 58 2.62 10.77 -21.61
CA VAL A 58 1.96 9.59 -21.02
C VAL A 58 2.84 8.35 -21.11
N SER A 59 3.54 8.15 -22.22
CA SER A 59 4.47 7.03 -22.38
C SER A 59 5.61 7.11 -21.37
N ALA A 60 6.27 8.26 -21.25
CA ALA A 60 7.40 8.45 -20.33
C ALA A 60 6.99 8.21 -18.87
N TRP A 61 5.79 8.65 -18.48
CA TRP A 61 5.26 8.33 -17.16
C TRP A 61 4.97 6.85 -17.00
N SER A 62 4.36 6.20 -18.00
CA SER A 62 4.12 4.75 -17.95
C SER A 62 5.41 3.96 -17.75
N ASP A 63 6.46 4.31 -18.49
CA ASP A 63 7.78 3.66 -18.40
C ASP A 63 8.40 3.88 -17.01
N ALA A 64 8.35 5.11 -16.50
CA ALA A 64 8.84 5.43 -15.16
C ALA A 64 8.10 4.66 -14.04
N HIS A 65 6.80 4.42 -14.19
CA HIS A 65 6.04 3.59 -13.23
C HIS A 65 6.49 2.14 -13.29
N GLN A 66 6.68 1.60 -14.49
CA GLN A 66 7.16 0.23 -14.65
C GLN A 66 8.57 0.05 -14.05
N GLU A 67 9.46 1.02 -14.24
CA GLU A 67 10.78 1.03 -13.60
C GLU A 67 10.67 1.09 -12.07
N PHE A 68 9.80 1.96 -11.54
CA PHE A 68 9.56 2.08 -10.11
C PHE A 68 9.05 0.76 -9.50
N ASP A 69 8.10 0.11 -10.16
CA ASP A 69 7.57 -1.19 -9.72
C ASP A 69 8.66 -2.28 -9.71
N GLN A 70 9.56 -2.28 -10.70
CA GLN A 70 10.70 -3.20 -10.72
C GLN A 70 11.68 -2.93 -9.59
N VAL A 71 12.04 -1.66 -9.35
CA VAL A 71 12.93 -1.26 -8.25
C VAL A 71 12.32 -1.63 -6.90
N MET A 72 11.05 -1.31 -6.68
CA MET A 72 10.33 -1.66 -5.45
C MET A 72 10.21 -3.17 -5.25
N GLY A 73 9.97 -3.92 -6.33
CA GLY A 73 10.00 -5.38 -6.33
C GLY A 73 11.36 -5.93 -5.91
N HIS A 74 12.45 -5.37 -6.43
CA HIS A 74 13.81 -5.77 -6.08
C HIS A 74 14.18 -5.41 -4.63
N MET A 75 13.71 -4.26 -4.14
CA MET A 75 13.95 -3.82 -2.76
C MET A 75 13.07 -4.57 -1.73
N ARG A 76 12.03 -5.27 -2.17
CA ARG A 76 11.06 -5.93 -1.29
C ARG A 76 11.70 -6.89 -0.27
N PRO A 77 12.65 -7.77 -0.63
CA PRO A 77 13.30 -8.66 0.34
C PRO A 77 14.09 -7.89 1.40
N VAL A 78 14.73 -6.78 1.03
CA VAL A 78 15.48 -5.93 1.95
C VAL A 78 14.54 -5.28 2.97
N LEU A 79 13.41 -4.77 2.49
CA LEU A 79 12.36 -4.19 3.35
C LEU A 79 11.76 -5.24 4.29
N ASP A 80 11.44 -6.44 3.78
CA ASP A 80 10.93 -7.55 4.60
C ASP A 80 11.93 -7.90 5.72
N GLY A 81 13.23 -7.93 5.42
CA GLY A 81 14.28 -8.18 6.41
C GLY A 81 14.43 -7.08 7.46
N VAL A 82 14.26 -5.80 7.09
CA VAL A 82 14.22 -4.68 8.06
C VAL A 82 13.03 -4.81 8.99
N LEU A 83 11.84 -5.07 8.44
CA LEU A 83 10.60 -5.22 9.22
C LEU A 83 10.68 -6.42 10.15
N GLN A 84 11.25 -7.54 9.71
CA GLN A 84 11.46 -8.72 10.55
C GLN A 84 12.33 -8.39 11.78
N ARG A 85 13.44 -7.65 11.60
CA ARG A 85 14.30 -7.25 12.73
C ARG A 85 13.60 -6.33 13.72
N ILE A 86 12.65 -5.51 13.26
CA ILE A 86 11.80 -4.70 14.14
C ILE A 86 10.86 -5.62 14.92
N ASP A 87 10.19 -6.53 14.24
CA ASP A 87 9.28 -7.52 14.84
C ASP A 87 9.97 -8.33 15.94
N GLU A 88 11.17 -8.83 15.68
CA GLU A 88 11.97 -9.60 16.65
C GLU A 88 12.30 -8.81 17.92
N ARG A 89 12.46 -7.48 17.82
CA ARG A 89 12.73 -6.60 18.96
C ARG A 89 11.47 -6.20 19.71
N VAL A 90 10.39 -5.94 18.97
CA VAL A 90 9.14 -5.38 19.53
C VAL A 90 8.27 -6.47 20.16
N ARG A 91 8.08 -7.61 19.47
CA ARG A 91 7.15 -8.67 19.90
C ARG A 91 7.39 -9.16 21.34
N PRO A 92 8.63 -9.41 21.80
CA PRO A 92 8.87 -9.90 23.16
C PRO A 92 8.49 -8.90 24.26
N MET A 93 8.39 -7.60 23.93
CA MET A 93 8.04 -6.54 24.88
C MET A 93 6.53 -6.36 25.04
N LEU A 94 5.71 -7.01 24.21
CA LEU A 94 4.27 -6.84 24.20
C LEU A 94 3.57 -7.86 25.11
N SER A 95 2.56 -7.40 25.83
CA SER A 95 1.61 -8.31 26.48
C SER A 95 0.81 -9.11 25.45
N PRO A 96 0.22 -10.27 25.81
CA PRO A 96 -0.57 -11.08 24.87
C PRO A 96 -1.68 -10.30 24.16
N ARG A 97 -2.32 -9.36 24.85
CA ARG A 97 -3.35 -8.49 24.26
C ARG A 97 -2.77 -7.50 23.24
N GLN A 98 -1.59 -6.94 23.51
CA GLN A 98 -0.94 -6.01 22.59
C GLN A 98 -0.39 -6.74 21.36
N LEU A 99 0.12 -7.96 21.54
CA LEU A 99 0.60 -8.80 20.44
C LEU A 99 -0.50 -9.11 19.43
N ALA A 100 -1.72 -9.42 19.90
CA ALA A 100 -2.86 -9.66 19.01
C ALA A 100 -3.23 -8.43 18.16
N VAL A 101 -3.10 -7.22 18.71
CA VAL A 101 -3.32 -5.97 17.96
C VAL A 101 -2.15 -5.72 17.00
N TYR A 102 -0.92 -5.94 17.44
CA TYR A 102 0.27 -5.80 16.63
C TYR A 102 0.25 -6.71 15.41
N ASP A 103 -0.06 -7.99 15.59
CA ASP A 103 -0.17 -8.96 14.48
C ASP A 103 -1.24 -8.56 13.45
N ARG A 104 -2.34 -7.97 13.90
CA ARG A 104 -3.37 -7.45 13.00
C ARG A 104 -2.86 -6.26 12.18
N LEU A 105 -2.17 -5.31 12.82
CA LEU A 105 -1.56 -4.15 12.14
C LEU A 105 -0.47 -4.58 11.15
N GLU A 106 0.34 -5.58 11.50
CA GLU A 106 1.33 -6.16 10.59
C GLU A 106 0.67 -6.85 9.39
N GLY A 107 -0.43 -7.56 9.60
CA GLY A 107 -1.23 -8.14 8.51
C GLY A 107 -1.75 -7.08 7.53
N GLU A 108 -2.31 -6.00 8.06
CA GLU A 108 -2.78 -4.85 7.27
C GLU A 108 -1.64 -4.18 6.50
N ARG A 109 -0.47 -3.98 7.14
CA ARG A 109 0.72 -3.41 6.48
C ARG A 109 1.24 -4.30 5.36
N ARG A 110 1.32 -5.62 5.57
CA ARG A 110 1.79 -6.56 4.54
C ARG A 110 0.89 -6.60 3.31
N ALA A 111 -0.42 -6.41 3.50
CA ALA A 111 -1.37 -6.33 2.39
C ALA A 111 -1.20 -5.08 1.53
N GLN A 112 -0.62 -4.01 2.08
CA GLN A 112 -0.35 -2.75 1.37
C GLN A 112 0.98 -2.77 0.62
N LEU A 113 1.89 -3.70 0.93
CA LEU A 113 3.18 -3.77 0.26
C LEU A 113 3.05 -4.39 -1.16
N PRO A 114 3.87 -3.94 -2.14
CA PRO A 114 3.83 -4.43 -3.51
C PRO A 114 4.11 -5.95 -3.58
N PRO A 115 3.52 -6.71 -4.52
CA PRO A 115 3.65 -8.16 -4.57
C PRO A 115 5.12 -8.59 -4.58
N ARG A 116 5.43 -9.70 -3.91
CA ARG A 116 6.78 -10.26 -3.96
C ARG A 116 7.10 -10.64 -5.41
N PRO A 117 8.32 -10.37 -5.90
CA PRO A 117 8.74 -10.91 -7.18
C PRO A 117 8.63 -12.43 -7.13
N VAL A 118 7.99 -13.00 -8.15
CA VAL A 118 7.82 -14.45 -8.27
C VAL A 118 9.15 -15.01 -8.76
N GLY A 119 9.90 -15.69 -7.89
CA GLY A 119 11.15 -16.36 -8.28
C GLY A 119 12.37 -16.06 -7.42
N ASN A 120 12.26 -16.18 -6.10
CA ASN A 120 13.43 -16.35 -5.22
C ASN A 120 13.07 -17.21 -3.99
N ASP A 121 12.40 -18.34 -4.26
CA ASP A 121 12.33 -19.46 -3.33
C ASP A 121 13.44 -20.43 -3.74
N ASN A 122 14.65 -20.23 -3.21
CA ASN A 122 15.75 -21.18 -3.27
C ASN A 122 16.39 -21.28 -1.89
#